data_AF-A0A9N7UXK4-F1
#
_entry.id   AF-A0A9N7UXK4-F1
#
_cell.length_a   1.000
_cell.length_b   1.000
_cell.length_c   1.000
_cell.angle_alpha   90.00
_cell.angle_beta   90.00
_cell.angle_gamma   90.00
#
_symmetry.space_group_name_H-M   'P 1'
#
loop_
_entity.id
_entity.type
_entity.pdbx_description
1 polymer ?
#
loop_
_entity_poly.entity_id
_entity_poly.type
_entity_poly.pdbx_seq_one_letter_code
_entity_poly.pdbx_strand_id
1 'polypeptide(L)'
;MKNQRSQMKNQRSQMKNQRSQMKNQRSQMKNQRSQMKNQRSQMKNQRSKLMKDQRQKRTKKGGKDLHVTSNHGSGRKSHPINQRSQVKNQRSKLRNRRSQMKNQRSKLRNRRSQMKNQRSKLMKDQRQKRTKKGGKDLHVTSNHGSGRKSHPINQRSQVKKQRSHMKNQRSHMKNQRSRMKNQRSHMKNQRSRMKKQRSRMKNQRSHMKNQRSRMKNQRSHMKNHRSRMKNQRSHMKNQRSRMKNQRSRMKNHRSRMKKQRSRMKNQRSRMKNQRSRMKNQRSRMKNHRSRMKNQRSRMKNHRSRMKNHRSRMKNHRSRMKKQRSRMKNQRSRMKNHRSRMKKQRSRMKNQRSRMKNHRSRMKNHRSRMKKQRSRMKNQRSRMKNHRSRMKKQRSRMKNHRSRMKNQRSRMKNQRSRMKNHRSRMKKQRSV
;
A
#
# COMPACT_ATOMS: atom_id res chain seq x y z
N MET A 1 14.42 -14.14 96.03
CA MET A 1 13.32 -13.86 95.05
C MET A 1 13.44 -12.55 94.27
N LYS A 2 13.97 -11.43 94.82
CA LYS A 2 13.99 -10.10 94.15
C LYS A 2 14.58 -10.13 92.72
N ASN A 3 15.72 -10.79 92.51
CA ASN A 3 16.46 -10.82 91.23
C ASN A 3 15.71 -11.47 90.04
N GLN A 4 14.79 -12.41 90.27
CA GLN A 4 13.96 -12.98 89.19
C GLN A 4 12.77 -12.07 88.80
N ARG A 5 12.35 -11.18 89.70
CA ARG A 5 11.21 -10.27 89.48
C ARG A 5 11.65 -9.05 88.64
N SER A 6 12.88 -8.57 88.82
CA SER A 6 13.53 -7.57 87.95
C SER A 6 13.74 -8.12 86.54
N GLN A 7 14.31 -9.33 86.39
CA GLN A 7 14.48 -9.99 85.09
C GLN A 7 13.16 -10.10 84.30
N MET A 8 12.05 -10.50 84.93
CA MET A 8 10.75 -10.54 84.26
C MET A 8 10.19 -9.14 83.92
N LYS A 9 10.44 -8.11 84.73
CA LYS A 9 10.09 -6.71 84.38
C LYS A 9 10.86 -6.26 83.13
N ASN A 10 12.17 -6.55 83.07
CA ASN A 10 13.03 -6.21 81.93
C ASN A 10 12.59 -6.93 80.65
N GLN A 11 12.32 -8.24 80.70
CA GLN A 11 11.78 -8.98 79.55
C GLN A 11 10.41 -8.43 79.08
N ARG A 12 9.53 -8.01 80.01
CA ARG A 12 8.25 -7.36 79.66
C ARG A 12 8.45 -5.99 79.00
N SER A 13 9.43 -5.19 79.43
CA SER A 13 9.73 -3.88 78.82
C SER A 13 10.29 -4.04 77.40
N GLN A 14 11.25 -4.94 77.19
CA GLN A 14 11.79 -5.28 75.87
C GLN A 14 10.68 -5.75 74.91
N MET A 15 9.74 -6.57 75.39
CA MET A 15 8.58 -7.00 74.60
C MET A 15 7.61 -5.85 74.26
N LYS A 16 7.45 -4.83 75.11
CA LYS A 16 6.69 -3.61 74.78
C LYS A 16 7.41 -2.83 73.67
N ASN A 17 8.73 -2.64 73.78
CA ASN A 17 9.53 -1.89 72.81
C ASN A 17 9.52 -2.57 71.43
N GLN A 18 9.72 -3.89 71.36
CA GLN A 18 9.61 -4.66 70.11
C GLN A 18 8.19 -4.60 69.51
N ARG A 19 7.13 -4.54 70.33
CA ARG A 19 5.75 -4.36 69.87
C ARG A 19 5.50 -2.96 69.29
N SER A 20 6.10 -1.91 69.85
CA SER A 20 6.01 -0.53 69.32
C SER A 20 6.74 -0.41 67.97
N GLN A 21 7.98 -0.89 67.86
CA GLN A 21 8.72 -0.94 66.60
C GLN A 21 7.96 -1.68 65.50
N MET A 22 7.32 -2.82 65.81
CA MET A 22 6.46 -3.53 64.86
C MET A 22 5.18 -2.77 64.47
N LYS A 23 4.62 -1.92 65.34
CA LYS A 23 3.50 -1.03 64.97
C LYS A 23 3.98 0.01 63.94
N ASN A 24 5.13 0.63 64.17
CA ASN A 24 5.70 1.66 63.30
C ASN A 24 6.12 1.08 61.93
N GLN A 25 6.77 -0.09 61.91
CA GLN A 25 7.02 -0.82 60.66
C GLN A 25 5.72 -1.17 59.92
N ARG A 26 4.63 -1.46 60.64
CA ARG A 26 3.31 -1.75 60.03
C ARG A 26 2.60 -0.50 59.49
N SER A 27 2.78 0.68 60.08
CA SER A 27 2.24 1.95 59.54
C SER A 27 3.01 2.39 58.30
N GLN A 28 4.35 2.38 58.32
CA GLN A 28 5.18 2.63 57.14
C GLN A 28 4.79 1.72 55.95
N MET A 29 4.58 0.42 56.22
CA MET A 29 4.09 -0.55 55.22
C MET A 29 2.66 -0.26 54.70
N LYS A 30 1.78 0.36 55.49
CA LYS A 30 0.48 0.84 55.00
C LYS A 30 0.69 2.01 54.03
N ASN A 31 1.52 2.98 54.39
CA ASN A 31 1.76 4.20 53.60
C ASN A 31 2.40 3.84 52.24
N GLN A 32 3.44 3.00 52.23
CA GLN A 32 4.05 2.49 51.00
C GLN A 32 3.06 1.70 50.12
N ARG A 33 2.12 0.95 50.73
CA ARG A 33 1.05 0.26 49.99
C ARG A 33 0.07 1.24 49.36
N SER A 34 -0.26 2.34 50.02
CA SER A 34 -1.11 3.41 49.48
C SER A 34 -0.42 4.14 48.31
N GLN A 35 0.84 4.57 48.48
CA GLN A 35 1.63 5.16 47.40
C GLN A 35 1.69 4.25 46.16
N MET A 36 1.91 2.94 46.33
CA MET A 36 1.88 1.98 45.22
C MET A 36 0.50 1.80 44.57
N LYS A 37 -0.61 1.98 45.31
CA LYS A 37 -1.97 2.01 44.71
C LYS A 37 -2.10 3.23 43.81
N ASN A 38 -1.68 4.40 44.28
CA ASN A 38 -1.78 5.67 43.57
C ASN A 38 -0.95 5.64 42.28
N GLN A 39 0.33 5.25 42.36
CA GLN A 39 1.20 5.03 41.19
C GLN A 39 0.60 4.02 40.18
N ARG A 40 -0.06 2.96 40.66
CA ARG A 40 -0.75 1.98 39.80
C ARG A 40 -1.99 2.57 39.11
N SER A 41 -2.68 3.52 39.74
CA SER A 41 -3.82 4.23 39.13
C SER A 41 -3.34 5.21 38.05
N GLN A 42 -2.31 6.01 38.33
CA GLN A 42 -1.69 6.92 37.36
C GLN A 42 -1.21 6.18 36.10
N MET A 43 -0.51 5.05 36.25
CA MET A 43 -0.12 4.20 35.12
C MET A 43 -1.31 3.58 34.35
N LYS A 44 -2.43 3.28 34.99
CA LYS A 44 -3.64 2.84 34.28
C LYS A 44 -4.17 3.97 33.39
N ASN A 45 -4.24 5.19 33.94
CA ASN A 45 -4.78 6.37 33.27
C ASN A 45 -3.89 6.81 32.10
N GLN A 46 -2.57 6.84 32.28
CA GLN A 46 -1.60 7.06 31.20
C GLN A 46 -1.75 6.00 30.09
N ARG A 47 -1.87 4.72 30.46
CA ARG A 47 -2.09 3.64 29.49
C ARG A 47 -3.44 3.75 28.77
N SER A 48 -4.50 4.24 29.40
CA SER A 48 -5.78 4.47 28.71
C SER A 48 -5.72 5.64 27.74
N LYS A 49 -5.04 6.74 28.09
CA LYS A 49 -4.79 7.88 27.17
C LYS A 49 -4.04 7.39 25.92
N LEU A 50 -2.89 6.75 26.10
CA LEU A 50 -2.09 6.16 25.01
C LEU A 50 -2.88 5.20 24.08
N MET A 51 -3.86 4.46 24.63
CA MET A 51 -4.72 3.57 23.83
C MET A 51 -5.82 4.34 23.07
N LYS A 52 -6.35 5.44 23.62
CA LYS A 52 -7.27 6.36 22.92
C LYS A 52 -6.53 7.06 21.76
N ASP A 53 -5.35 7.59 22.01
CA ASP A 53 -4.52 8.28 21.00
C ASP A 53 -4.15 7.33 19.84
N GLN A 54 -3.81 6.08 20.14
CA GLN A 54 -3.56 5.05 19.11
C GLN A 54 -4.82 4.64 18.35
N ARG A 55 -6.01 4.73 18.94
CA ARG A 55 -7.28 4.54 18.23
C ARG A 55 -7.53 5.71 17.27
N GLN A 56 -7.46 6.95 17.75
CA GLN A 56 -7.67 8.16 16.95
C GLN A 56 -6.65 8.30 15.80
N LYS A 57 -5.38 7.95 16.03
CA LYS A 57 -4.34 7.92 14.95
C LYS A 57 -4.58 6.82 13.90
N ARG A 58 -5.40 5.81 14.18
CA ARG A 58 -5.81 4.78 13.21
C ARG A 58 -7.07 5.18 12.43
N THR A 59 -8.02 5.86 13.05
CA THR A 59 -9.19 6.40 12.34
C THR A 59 -8.80 7.56 11.41
N LYS A 60 -7.98 8.52 11.88
CA LYS A 60 -7.47 9.63 11.04
C LYS A 60 -6.56 9.19 9.88
N LYS A 61 -6.04 7.95 9.90
CA LYS A 61 -5.27 7.34 8.79
C LYS A 61 -6.09 6.44 7.86
N GLY A 62 -7.39 6.24 8.14
CA GLY A 62 -8.28 5.43 7.31
C GLY A 62 -9.12 6.24 6.31
N GLY A 63 -8.99 7.58 6.30
CA GLY A 63 -9.82 8.48 5.49
C GLY A 63 -9.04 9.52 4.70
N LYS A 64 -7.75 9.28 4.41
CA LYS A 64 -6.92 10.12 3.54
C LYS A 64 -5.92 9.29 2.76
N ASP A 65 -6.33 8.82 1.59
CA ASP A 65 -5.44 8.57 0.46
C ASP A 65 -5.82 9.57 -0.64
N LEU A 66 -5.00 10.61 -0.85
CA LEU A 66 -4.66 11.19 -2.16
C LEU A 66 -3.68 12.35 -2.00
N HIS A 67 -2.77 12.44 -2.98
CA HIS A 67 -1.66 13.38 -3.16
C HIS A 67 -0.45 13.31 -2.20
N VAL A 68 0.71 13.54 -2.84
CA VAL A 68 2.06 13.32 -2.36
C VAL A 68 2.81 14.64 -2.40
N THR A 69 3.47 14.99 -1.30
CA THR A 69 4.77 15.68 -1.32
C THR A 69 5.69 15.07 -0.25
N SER A 70 6.99 15.13 -0.51
CA SER A 70 8.07 14.57 0.30
C SER A 70 8.45 15.51 1.46
N ASN A 71 9.32 14.99 2.34
CA ASN A 71 9.95 15.68 3.48
C ASN A 71 8.99 16.30 4.52
N HIS A 72 8.91 15.66 5.69
CA HIS A 72 9.25 16.24 7.01
C HIS A 72 9.02 15.20 8.13
N GLY A 73 9.91 15.15 9.12
CA GLY A 73 9.61 14.56 10.44
C GLY A 73 10.02 13.09 10.69
N SER A 74 11.33 12.79 10.63
CA SER A 74 11.93 11.60 11.26
C SER A 74 11.60 11.47 12.76
N GLY A 75 11.34 12.58 13.46
CA GLY A 75 11.03 12.64 14.90
C GLY A 75 9.66 12.10 15.38
N ARG A 76 8.71 11.78 14.48
CA ARG A 76 7.34 11.35 14.90
C ARG A 76 7.18 9.84 15.17
N LYS A 77 8.13 8.98 14.77
CA LYS A 77 8.10 7.53 15.04
C LYS A 77 8.73 7.15 16.39
N SER A 78 9.66 7.95 16.92
CA SER A 78 10.34 7.72 18.20
C SER A 78 9.42 7.97 19.41
N HIS A 79 8.60 9.03 19.36
CA HIS A 79 7.71 9.45 20.45
C HIS A 79 6.80 8.34 21.02
N PRO A 80 6.02 7.58 20.22
CA PRO A 80 5.15 6.51 20.75
C PRO A 80 5.93 5.30 21.28
N ILE A 81 7.16 5.09 20.80
CA ILE A 81 8.04 4.02 21.25
C ILE A 81 8.64 4.38 22.61
N ASN A 82 9.07 5.64 22.79
CA ASN A 82 9.60 6.18 24.03
C ASN A 82 8.55 6.21 25.16
N GLN A 83 7.34 6.72 24.90
CA GLN A 83 6.26 6.68 25.91
C GLN A 83 5.88 5.24 26.30
N ARG A 84 6.00 4.27 25.39
CA ARG A 84 5.72 2.86 25.65
C ARG A 84 6.88 2.13 26.36
N SER A 85 8.13 2.56 26.20
CA SER A 85 9.27 2.07 27.01
C SER A 85 9.22 2.67 28.42
N GLN A 86 8.91 3.95 28.58
CA GLN A 86 8.70 4.60 29.88
C GLN A 86 7.65 3.87 30.74
N VAL A 87 6.46 3.57 30.19
CA VAL A 87 5.42 2.80 30.92
C VAL A 87 5.86 1.35 31.23
N LYS A 88 6.71 0.73 30.40
CA LYS A 88 7.32 -0.58 30.74
C LYS A 88 8.31 -0.46 31.92
N ASN A 89 9.13 0.60 31.94
CA ASN A 89 10.13 0.84 32.99
C ASN A 89 9.47 1.22 34.33
N GLN A 90 8.41 2.03 34.32
CA GLN A 90 7.60 2.26 35.53
C GLN A 90 6.96 0.96 36.05
N ARG A 91 6.51 0.07 35.14
CA ARG A 91 5.93 -1.23 35.49
C ARG A 91 6.96 -2.21 36.05
N SER A 92 8.22 -2.19 35.60
CA SER A 92 9.31 -2.99 36.20
C SER A 92 9.69 -2.45 37.59
N LYS A 93 9.86 -1.12 37.74
CA LYS A 93 10.06 -0.47 39.05
C LYS A 93 8.95 -0.84 40.06
N LEU A 94 7.67 -0.77 39.67
CA LEU A 94 6.54 -1.16 40.52
C LEU A 94 6.52 -2.68 40.83
N ARG A 95 6.97 -3.53 39.91
CA ARG A 95 7.12 -4.98 40.16
C ARG A 95 8.17 -5.24 41.24
N ASN A 96 9.30 -4.54 41.18
CA ASN A 96 10.40 -4.68 42.13
C ASN A 96 10.01 -4.18 43.53
N ARG A 97 9.39 -2.99 43.65
CA ARG A 97 8.79 -2.48 44.91
C ARG A 97 7.78 -3.47 45.50
N ARG A 98 6.93 -4.08 44.66
CA ARG A 98 5.97 -5.11 45.11
C ARG A 98 6.64 -6.39 45.64
N SER A 99 7.80 -6.76 45.11
CA SER A 99 8.60 -7.89 45.63
C SER A 99 9.28 -7.55 46.95
N GLN A 100 9.91 -6.38 47.07
CA GLN A 100 10.49 -5.88 48.33
C GLN A 100 9.43 -5.84 49.46
N MET A 101 8.24 -5.33 49.16
CA MET A 101 7.09 -5.31 50.08
C MET A 101 6.60 -6.70 50.51
N LYS A 102 6.72 -7.73 49.65
CA LYS A 102 6.43 -9.12 50.05
C LYS A 102 7.47 -9.63 51.06
N ASN A 103 8.73 -9.30 50.83
CA ASN A 103 9.85 -9.72 51.70
C ASN A 103 9.82 -9.00 53.06
N GLN A 104 9.50 -7.72 53.10
CA GLN A 104 9.26 -7.00 54.37
C GLN A 104 8.05 -7.59 55.12
N ARG A 105 6.97 -7.94 54.40
CA ARG A 105 5.79 -8.58 55.00
C ARG A 105 6.08 -10.00 55.53
N SER A 106 6.97 -10.78 54.91
CA SER A 106 7.39 -12.07 55.45
C SER A 106 8.30 -11.91 56.68
N LYS A 107 9.28 -11.00 56.66
CA LYS A 107 10.10 -10.64 57.83
C LYS A 107 9.22 -10.22 59.04
N LEU A 108 8.25 -9.32 58.83
CA LEU A 108 7.32 -8.89 59.88
C LEU A 108 6.40 -10.03 60.38
N ARG A 109 6.00 -10.96 59.50
CA ARG A 109 5.23 -12.15 59.90
C ARG A 109 6.06 -13.07 60.79
N ASN A 110 7.33 -13.28 60.45
CA ASN A 110 8.23 -14.15 61.21
C ASN A 110 8.53 -13.55 62.60
N ARG A 111 8.85 -12.24 62.68
CA ARG A 111 8.95 -11.49 63.95
C ARG A 111 7.69 -11.62 64.80
N ARG A 112 6.49 -11.47 64.20
CA ARG A 112 5.21 -11.65 64.91
C ARG A 112 5.02 -13.07 65.46
N SER A 113 5.50 -14.11 64.77
CA SER A 113 5.47 -15.49 65.26
C SER A 113 6.46 -15.71 66.41
N GLN A 114 7.70 -15.19 66.30
CA GLN A 114 8.69 -15.23 67.39
C GLN A 114 8.16 -14.57 68.67
N MET A 115 7.57 -13.38 68.54
CA MET A 115 6.93 -12.65 69.65
C MET A 115 5.76 -13.41 70.28
N LYS A 116 4.96 -14.13 69.48
CA LYS A 116 3.90 -15.01 70.02
C LYS A 116 4.50 -16.15 70.84
N ASN A 117 5.59 -16.76 70.36
CA ASN A 117 6.25 -17.86 71.03
C ASN A 117 6.90 -17.39 72.35
N GLN A 118 7.62 -16.27 72.34
CA GLN A 118 8.19 -15.64 73.55
C GLN A 118 7.11 -15.30 74.58
N ARG A 119 5.99 -14.67 74.16
CA ARG A 119 4.84 -14.43 75.04
C ARG A 119 4.26 -15.72 75.61
N SER A 120 4.21 -16.81 74.84
CA SER A 120 3.67 -18.09 75.32
C SER A 120 4.56 -18.76 76.37
N LYS A 121 5.89 -18.61 76.29
CA LYS A 121 6.83 -19.05 77.34
C LYS A 121 6.62 -18.25 78.62
N LEU A 122 6.69 -16.92 78.51
CA LEU A 122 6.57 -15.99 79.65
C LEU A 122 5.21 -16.06 80.39
N MET A 123 4.17 -16.62 79.76
CA MET A 123 2.87 -16.92 80.41
C MET A 123 2.83 -18.30 81.11
N LYS A 124 3.60 -19.30 80.64
CA LYS A 124 3.74 -20.59 81.34
C LYS A 124 4.53 -20.42 82.63
N ASP A 125 5.60 -19.64 82.59
CA ASP A 125 6.49 -19.39 83.74
C ASP A 125 5.77 -18.65 84.88
N GLN A 126 4.76 -17.83 84.54
CA GLN A 126 3.86 -17.22 85.52
C GLN A 126 2.84 -18.20 86.11
N ARG A 127 2.39 -19.19 85.33
CA ARG A 127 1.37 -20.16 85.76
C ARG A 127 1.94 -21.21 86.72
N GLN A 128 3.20 -21.61 86.53
CA GLN A 128 3.91 -22.53 87.45
C GLN A 128 4.25 -21.90 88.81
N LYS A 129 4.30 -20.57 88.92
CA LYS A 129 4.60 -19.86 90.18
C LYS A 129 3.38 -19.60 91.08
N ARG A 130 2.16 -20.00 90.67
CA ARG A 130 0.93 -19.89 91.49
C ARG A 130 0.51 -21.19 92.20
N THR A 131 1.28 -22.27 92.09
CA THR A 131 0.93 -23.61 92.62
C THR A 131 2.01 -24.18 93.57
N LYS A 132 2.66 -23.32 94.37
CA LYS A 132 3.62 -23.71 95.42
C LYS A 132 3.51 -22.82 96.68
N LYS A 133 2.29 -22.66 97.20
CA LYS A 133 1.98 -22.12 98.54
C LYS A 133 0.66 -22.74 99.00
N GLY A 134 0.67 -23.42 100.16
CA GLY A 134 -0.51 -24.06 100.78
C GLY A 134 -0.21 -25.50 101.23
N GLY A 135 -0.29 -25.75 102.54
CA GLY A 135 -0.14 -27.08 103.15
C GLY A 135 0.90 -27.14 104.28
N LYS A 136 0.45 -26.89 105.52
CA LYS A 136 1.10 -27.26 106.80
C LYS A 136 0.03 -27.38 107.91
N ASP A 137 0.42 -28.06 108.98
CA ASP A 137 -0.09 -28.02 110.38
C ASP A 137 -1.00 -29.19 110.84
N LEU A 138 -0.50 -30.02 111.79
CA LEU A 138 -0.92 -30.12 113.20
C LEU A 138 -0.23 -31.30 113.95
N HIS A 139 -0.37 -31.36 115.29
CA HIS A 139 0.53 -32.01 116.26
C HIS A 139 -0.21 -33.02 117.20
N VAL A 140 0.37 -33.33 118.39
CA VAL A 140 -0.13 -34.16 119.54
C VAL A 140 0.29 -35.65 119.46
N THR A 141 1.08 -36.33 120.34
CA THR A 141 1.48 -36.31 121.78
C THR A 141 0.61 -37.10 122.78
N SER A 142 1.14 -38.17 123.39
CA SER A 142 1.24 -38.41 124.85
C SER A 142 1.94 -39.76 125.15
N ASN A 143 2.08 -40.16 126.44
CA ASN A 143 3.19 -41.01 126.92
C ASN A 143 2.81 -41.96 128.10
N HIS A 144 3.71 -42.89 128.42
CA HIS A 144 3.88 -43.63 129.71
C HIS A 144 3.02 -44.88 130.05
N GLY A 145 3.53 -45.68 131.03
CA GLY A 145 3.00 -46.96 131.52
C GLY A 145 3.68 -47.46 132.82
N SER A 146 3.64 -48.78 133.11
CA SER A 146 3.95 -49.47 134.41
C SER A 146 2.88 -49.24 135.51
N GLY A 147 2.62 -50.08 136.54
CA GLY A 147 3.07 -51.40 137.05
C GLY A 147 2.27 -51.72 138.37
N ARG A 148 2.47 -52.76 139.21
CA ARG A 148 3.13 -54.10 139.19
C ARG A 148 2.81 -54.83 140.55
N LYS A 149 2.82 -56.18 140.65
CA LYS A 149 2.91 -57.02 141.91
C LYS A 149 1.67 -57.04 142.87
N SER A 150 1.45 -57.96 143.85
CA SER A 150 2.15 -59.19 144.34
C SER A 150 1.35 -60.10 145.33
N HIS A 151 1.55 -61.43 145.22
CA HIS A 151 1.83 -62.45 146.28
C HIS A 151 0.77 -62.93 147.33
N PRO A 152 0.94 -64.14 147.94
CA PRO A 152 -0.18 -65.00 148.38
C PRO A 152 -0.10 -65.56 149.84
N ILE A 153 -1.06 -66.43 150.22
CA ILE A 153 -0.94 -67.73 150.95
C ILE A 153 -2.21 -68.03 151.80
N ASN A 154 -2.89 -69.15 151.54
CA ASN A 154 -3.26 -70.15 152.55
C ASN A 154 -3.71 -71.46 151.85
N GLN A 155 -3.36 -72.63 152.38
CA GLN A 155 -3.35 -73.90 151.63
C GLN A 155 -4.48 -74.91 151.97
N ARG A 156 -4.59 -75.90 151.09
CA ARG A 156 -5.15 -77.26 151.32
C ARG A 156 -6.67 -77.47 151.30
N SER A 157 -7.54 -76.49 151.54
CA SER A 157 -8.98 -76.63 151.26
C SER A 157 -9.37 -76.29 149.80
N GLN A 158 -8.59 -75.46 149.10
CA GLN A 158 -8.88 -75.06 147.71
C GLN A 158 -8.66 -76.18 146.67
N VAL A 159 -7.88 -77.23 146.97
CA VAL A 159 -7.40 -78.20 145.96
C VAL A 159 -8.55 -78.98 145.29
N LYS A 160 -9.63 -79.30 146.02
CA LYS A 160 -10.83 -79.94 145.43
C LYS A 160 -11.58 -79.00 144.45
N LYS A 161 -11.72 -77.70 144.77
CA LYS A 161 -12.28 -76.69 143.83
C LYS A 161 -11.33 -76.43 142.65
N GLN A 162 -10.02 -76.46 142.85
CA GLN A 162 -9.04 -76.33 141.77
C GLN A 162 -9.13 -77.51 140.78
N ARG A 163 -9.44 -78.73 141.21
CA ARG A 163 -9.53 -79.91 140.32
C ARG A 163 -10.72 -79.85 139.35
N SER A 164 -11.88 -79.34 139.79
CA SER A 164 -13.03 -79.08 138.90
C SER A 164 -12.78 -77.84 138.01
N HIS A 165 -12.19 -76.78 138.56
CA HIS A 165 -11.77 -75.60 137.81
C HIS A 165 -10.77 -75.95 136.69
N MET A 166 -9.80 -76.85 136.96
CA MET A 166 -8.85 -77.39 135.98
C MET A 166 -9.55 -78.21 134.88
N LYS A 167 -10.57 -79.01 135.22
CA LYS A 167 -11.35 -79.78 134.22
C LYS A 167 -12.15 -78.85 133.31
N ASN A 168 -12.77 -77.81 133.86
CA ASN A 168 -13.47 -76.78 133.11
C ASN A 168 -12.51 -75.94 132.26
N GLN A 169 -11.37 -75.50 132.81
CA GLN A 169 -10.29 -74.85 132.04
C GLN A 169 -9.79 -75.74 130.89
N ARG A 170 -9.62 -77.06 131.10
CA ARG A 170 -9.19 -77.99 130.04
C ARG A 170 -10.25 -78.12 128.94
N SER A 171 -11.54 -78.11 129.27
CA SER A 171 -12.63 -78.06 128.28
C SER A 171 -12.67 -76.72 127.53
N HIS A 172 -12.49 -75.60 128.24
CA HIS A 172 -12.45 -74.26 127.66
C HIS A 172 -11.24 -74.09 126.74
N MET A 173 -10.07 -74.59 127.14
CA MET A 173 -8.86 -74.68 126.31
C MET A 173 -9.07 -75.54 125.07
N LYS A 174 -9.80 -76.67 125.16
CA LYS A 174 -10.15 -77.52 124.00
C LYS A 174 -11.06 -76.75 123.02
N ASN A 175 -12.04 -76.00 123.53
CA ASN A 175 -12.92 -75.14 122.74
C ASN A 175 -12.21 -73.90 122.17
N GLN A 176 -11.30 -73.28 122.91
CA GLN A 176 -10.44 -72.21 122.37
C GLN A 176 -9.53 -72.76 121.25
N ARG A 177 -8.95 -73.95 121.43
CA ARG A 177 -8.10 -74.61 120.42
C ARG A 177 -8.91 -74.97 119.16
N SER A 178 -10.17 -75.39 119.27
CA SER A 178 -11.05 -75.60 118.10
C SER A 178 -11.44 -74.29 117.42
N ARG A 179 -11.80 -73.24 118.18
CA ARG A 179 -12.04 -71.88 117.66
C ARG A 179 -10.82 -71.33 116.94
N MET A 180 -9.61 -71.46 117.49
CA MET A 180 -8.36 -71.07 116.83
C MET A 180 -8.07 -71.90 115.57
N LYS A 181 -8.39 -73.20 115.55
CA LYS A 181 -8.25 -74.04 114.35
C LYS A 181 -9.21 -73.56 113.23
N ASN A 182 -10.43 -73.16 113.59
CA ASN A 182 -11.42 -72.60 112.65
C ASN A 182 -11.07 -71.17 112.19
N GLN A 183 -10.54 -70.31 113.07
CA GLN A 183 -9.99 -69.02 112.67
C GLN A 183 -8.79 -69.20 111.73
N ARG A 184 -7.91 -70.18 111.99
CA ARG A 184 -6.75 -70.49 111.14
C ARG A 184 -7.16 -71.03 109.77
N SER A 185 -8.23 -71.84 109.67
CA SER A 185 -8.77 -72.27 108.38
C SER A 185 -9.46 -71.12 107.62
N HIS A 186 -10.23 -70.27 108.31
CA HIS A 186 -10.81 -69.05 107.73
C HIS A 186 -9.73 -68.09 107.20
N MET A 187 -8.68 -67.84 107.97
CA MET A 187 -7.50 -67.06 107.57
C MET A 187 -6.79 -67.66 106.35
N LYS A 188 -6.66 -69.00 106.28
CA LYS A 188 -6.09 -69.70 105.11
C LYS A 188 -6.98 -69.51 103.86
N ASN A 189 -8.29 -69.52 104.02
CA ASN A 189 -9.28 -69.27 102.96
C ASN A 189 -9.32 -67.78 102.52
N GLN A 190 -9.22 -66.84 103.45
CA GLN A 190 -9.03 -65.41 103.14
C GLN A 190 -7.74 -65.18 102.35
N ARG A 191 -6.63 -65.78 102.77
CA ARG A 191 -5.32 -65.69 102.09
C ARG A 191 -5.36 -66.31 100.69
N SER A 192 -6.10 -67.41 100.48
CA SER A 192 -6.28 -68.01 99.15
C SER A 192 -7.18 -67.16 98.24
N ARG A 193 -8.26 -66.57 98.77
CA ARG A 193 -9.10 -65.57 98.07
C ARG A 193 -8.28 -64.35 97.65
N MET A 194 -7.50 -63.76 98.55
CA MET A 194 -6.60 -62.64 98.23
C MET A 194 -5.54 -63.01 97.16
N LYS A 195 -4.96 -64.22 97.21
CA LYS A 195 -4.05 -64.70 96.14
C LYS A 195 -4.76 -64.75 94.78
N LYS A 196 -5.99 -65.29 94.71
CA LYS A 196 -6.82 -65.33 93.48
C LYS A 196 -7.21 -63.91 93.00
N GLN A 197 -7.50 -62.98 93.90
CA GLN A 197 -7.80 -61.58 93.53
C GLN A 197 -6.55 -60.86 93.00
N ARG A 198 -5.38 -61.08 93.61
CA ARG A 198 -4.09 -60.52 93.17
C ARG A 198 -3.68 -61.05 91.79
N SER A 199 -3.92 -62.33 91.49
CA SER A 199 -3.68 -62.87 90.13
C SER A 199 -4.66 -62.31 89.11
N ARG A 200 -5.96 -62.20 89.44
CA ARG A 200 -6.96 -61.50 88.59
C ARG A 200 -6.55 -60.06 88.27
N MET A 201 -6.12 -59.28 89.27
CA MET A 201 -5.61 -57.91 89.03
C MET A 201 -4.33 -57.88 88.18
N LYS A 202 -3.41 -58.84 88.36
CA LYS A 202 -2.21 -58.94 87.52
C LYS A 202 -2.58 -59.20 86.04
N ASN A 203 -3.58 -60.05 85.79
CA ASN A 203 -4.10 -60.35 84.46
C ASN A 203 -4.88 -59.19 83.83
N GLN A 204 -5.69 -58.45 84.62
CA GLN A 204 -6.31 -57.21 84.14
C GLN A 204 -5.25 -56.15 83.78
N ARG A 205 -4.18 -56.02 84.58
CA ARG A 205 -3.08 -55.09 84.32
C ARG A 205 -2.27 -55.46 83.07
N SER A 206 -2.05 -56.74 82.79
CA SER A 206 -1.41 -57.17 81.53
C SER A 206 -2.34 -56.96 80.33
N HIS A 207 -3.64 -57.26 80.44
CA HIS A 207 -4.62 -56.97 79.41
C HIS A 207 -4.69 -55.48 79.06
N MET A 208 -4.76 -54.60 80.08
CA MET A 208 -4.68 -53.14 79.93
C MET A 208 -3.39 -52.67 79.24
N LYS A 209 -2.23 -53.29 79.57
CA LYS A 209 -0.95 -53.00 78.91
C LYS A 209 -0.98 -53.37 77.43
N ASN A 210 -1.60 -54.50 77.09
CA ASN A 210 -1.76 -54.98 75.71
C ASN A 210 -2.78 -54.14 74.90
N GLN A 211 -3.89 -53.70 75.50
CA GLN A 211 -4.78 -52.74 74.85
C GLN A 211 -4.06 -51.41 74.57
N ARG A 212 -3.26 -50.92 75.52
CA ARG A 212 -2.49 -49.68 75.37
C ARG A 212 -1.42 -49.77 74.28
N SER A 213 -0.78 -50.94 74.09
CA SER A 213 0.16 -51.15 72.98
C SER A 213 -0.58 -51.26 71.63
N ARG A 214 -1.70 -51.99 71.55
CA ARG A 214 -2.57 -52.04 70.35
C ARG A 214 -3.03 -50.65 69.91
N MET A 215 -3.53 -49.81 70.83
CA MET A 215 -3.89 -48.41 70.54
C MET A 215 -2.69 -47.58 70.06
N LYS A 216 -1.49 -47.77 70.63
CA LYS A 216 -0.27 -47.06 70.20
C LYS A 216 0.09 -47.43 68.75
N ASN A 217 -0.07 -48.69 68.37
CA ASN A 217 0.18 -49.19 67.01
C ASN A 217 -0.90 -48.72 66.02
N GLN A 218 -2.18 -48.74 66.37
CA GLN A 218 -3.23 -48.14 65.52
C GLN A 218 -2.96 -46.64 65.28
N ARG A 219 -2.51 -45.91 66.32
CA ARG A 219 -2.19 -44.48 66.22
C ARG A 219 -0.96 -44.20 65.35
N SER A 220 0.06 -45.06 65.34
CA SER A 220 1.18 -44.94 64.40
C SER A 220 0.74 -45.29 62.97
N HIS A 221 -0.09 -46.32 62.79
CA HIS A 221 -0.64 -46.69 61.48
C HIS A 221 -1.48 -45.57 60.86
N MET A 222 -2.38 -44.94 61.63
CA MET A 222 -3.12 -43.75 61.20
C MET A 222 -2.19 -42.57 60.85
N LYS A 223 -1.11 -42.36 61.61
CA LYS A 223 -0.13 -41.29 61.33
C LYS A 223 0.58 -41.52 59.99
N ASN A 224 0.94 -42.77 59.68
CA ASN A 224 1.53 -43.18 58.41
C ASN A 224 0.54 -43.11 57.25
N HIS A 225 -0.71 -43.51 57.45
CA HIS A 225 -1.75 -43.37 56.42
C HIS A 225 -1.99 -41.89 56.10
N ARG A 226 -2.03 -41.03 57.13
CA ARG A 226 -2.16 -39.57 56.97
C ARG A 226 -0.94 -38.90 56.32
N SER A 227 0.26 -39.46 56.42
CA SER A 227 1.43 -38.96 55.67
C SER A 227 1.40 -39.40 54.21
N ARG A 228 1.06 -40.67 53.92
CA ARG A 228 0.83 -41.18 52.55
C ARG A 228 -0.23 -40.34 51.80
N MET A 229 -1.37 -40.07 52.43
CA MET A 229 -2.43 -39.21 51.84
C MET A 229 -1.97 -37.77 51.58
N LYS A 230 -1.10 -37.19 52.43
CA LYS A 230 -0.50 -35.87 52.17
C LYS A 230 0.42 -35.89 50.95
N ASN A 231 1.21 -36.95 50.77
CA ASN A 231 2.13 -37.11 49.66
C ASN A 231 1.39 -37.36 48.33
N GLN A 232 0.34 -38.19 48.31
CA GLN A 232 -0.53 -38.30 47.14
C GLN A 232 -1.17 -36.95 46.77
N ARG A 233 -1.64 -36.18 47.77
CA ARG A 233 -2.24 -34.85 47.54
C ARG A 233 -1.22 -33.80 47.06
N SER A 234 0.07 -33.91 47.39
CA SER A 234 1.11 -33.06 46.81
C SER A 234 1.47 -33.49 45.39
N HIS A 235 1.57 -34.80 45.12
CA HIS A 235 1.79 -35.34 43.78
C HIS A 235 0.68 -34.93 42.79
N MET A 236 -0.60 -35.07 43.17
CA MET A 236 -1.73 -34.61 42.36
C MET A 236 -1.71 -33.10 42.08
N LYS A 237 -1.25 -32.28 43.05
CA LYS A 237 -1.06 -30.83 42.82
C LYS A 237 0.04 -30.57 41.80
N ASN A 238 1.14 -31.31 41.86
CA ASN A 238 2.24 -31.20 40.90
C ASN A 238 1.81 -31.66 39.50
N GLN A 239 1.15 -32.81 39.37
CA GLN A 239 0.48 -33.30 38.14
C GLN A 239 -0.40 -32.20 37.52
N ARG A 240 -1.36 -31.66 38.29
CA ARG A 240 -2.28 -30.61 37.83
C ARG A 240 -1.56 -29.31 37.42
N SER A 241 -0.41 -29.01 38.01
CA SER A 241 0.43 -27.86 37.63
C SER A 241 1.18 -28.09 36.32
N ARG A 242 1.75 -29.29 36.10
CA ARG A 242 2.43 -29.70 34.86
C ARG A 242 1.43 -29.67 33.69
N MET A 243 0.25 -30.23 33.89
CA MET A 243 -0.84 -30.27 32.91
C MET A 243 -1.33 -28.84 32.52
N LYS A 244 -1.48 -27.93 33.51
CA LYS A 244 -1.76 -26.50 33.23
C LYS A 244 -0.65 -25.84 32.41
N ASN A 245 0.62 -26.14 32.70
CA ASN A 245 1.75 -25.60 31.95
C ASN A 245 1.78 -26.13 30.51
N GLN A 246 1.57 -27.43 30.28
CA GLN A 246 1.41 -28.01 28.93
C GLN A 246 0.27 -27.35 28.15
N ARG A 247 -0.93 -27.23 28.74
CA ARG A 247 -2.09 -26.55 28.10
C ARG A 247 -1.77 -25.09 27.73
N SER A 248 -0.95 -24.40 28.54
CA SER A 248 -0.48 -23.04 28.22
C SER A 248 0.54 -23.01 27.06
N ARG A 249 1.48 -23.97 27.01
CA ARG A 249 2.45 -24.14 25.91
C ARG A 249 1.72 -24.44 24.59
N MET A 250 0.77 -25.37 24.62
CA MET A 250 -0.06 -25.74 23.46
C MET A 250 -0.90 -24.55 22.95
N LYS A 251 -1.53 -23.77 23.85
CA LYS A 251 -2.26 -22.54 23.48
C LYS A 251 -1.33 -21.50 22.83
N ASN A 252 -0.10 -21.34 23.34
CA ASN A 252 0.91 -20.47 22.75
C ASN A 252 1.34 -20.98 21.36
N HIS A 253 1.60 -22.27 21.20
CA HIS A 253 1.96 -22.87 19.91
C HIS A 253 0.84 -22.68 18.86
N ARG A 254 -0.42 -23.01 19.20
CA ARG A 254 -1.59 -22.75 18.34
C ARG A 254 -1.73 -21.27 17.94
N SER A 255 -1.34 -20.34 18.83
CA SER A 255 -1.32 -18.89 18.51
C SER A 255 -0.19 -18.49 17.56
N ARG A 256 0.98 -19.16 17.62
CA ARG A 256 2.09 -18.97 16.68
C ARG A 256 1.71 -19.49 15.30
N MET A 257 1.15 -20.70 15.22
CA MET A 257 0.66 -21.30 13.97
C MET A 257 -0.42 -20.43 13.29
N LYS A 258 -1.40 -19.92 14.03
CA LYS A 258 -2.39 -18.97 13.47
C LYS A 258 -1.73 -17.71 12.88
N LYS A 259 -0.71 -17.15 13.54
CA LYS A 259 0.05 -16.00 13.01
C LYS A 259 0.84 -16.37 11.75
N GLN A 260 1.52 -17.52 11.72
CA GLN A 260 2.26 -17.98 10.55
C GLN A 260 1.33 -18.22 9.35
N ARG A 261 0.19 -18.88 9.53
CA ARG A 261 -0.84 -19.04 8.48
C ARG A 261 -1.34 -17.69 7.95
N SER A 262 -1.55 -16.70 8.82
CA SER A 262 -1.93 -15.34 8.40
C SER A 262 -0.83 -14.61 7.61
N ARG A 263 0.45 -14.81 7.95
CA ARG A 263 1.60 -14.26 7.20
C ARG A 263 1.70 -14.90 5.81
N MET A 264 1.57 -16.22 5.71
CA MET A 264 1.56 -16.92 4.43
C MET A 264 0.39 -16.49 3.53
N LYS A 265 -0.84 -16.35 4.08
CA LYS A 265 -1.99 -15.83 3.31
C LYS A 265 -1.71 -14.42 2.75
N ASN A 266 -1.08 -13.56 3.55
CA ASN A 266 -0.70 -12.21 3.12
C ASN A 266 0.44 -12.22 2.07
N GLN A 267 1.45 -13.08 2.19
CA GLN A 267 2.48 -13.26 1.15
C GLN A 267 1.89 -13.78 -0.16
N ARG A 268 1.00 -14.79 -0.11
CA ARG A 268 0.32 -15.34 -1.30
C ARG A 268 -0.52 -14.26 -2.01
N SER A 269 -1.22 -13.41 -1.25
CA SER A 269 -1.97 -12.27 -1.83
C SER A 269 -1.05 -11.22 -2.48
N ARG A 270 0.09 -10.90 -1.87
CA ARG A 270 1.09 -9.99 -2.44
C ARG A 270 1.67 -10.53 -3.75
N MET A 271 2.04 -11.82 -3.79
CA MET A 271 2.51 -12.46 -5.03
C MET A 271 1.44 -12.47 -6.13
N LYS A 272 0.16 -12.74 -5.80
CA LYS A 272 -0.95 -12.67 -6.78
C LYS A 272 -1.06 -11.25 -7.37
N ASN A 273 -0.95 -10.21 -6.54
CA ASN A 273 -0.99 -8.81 -6.98
C ASN A 273 0.26 -8.38 -7.77
N GLN A 274 1.44 -8.95 -7.47
CA GLN A 274 2.66 -8.70 -8.25
C GLN A 274 2.56 -9.37 -9.63
N ARG A 275 2.04 -10.60 -9.70
CA ARG A 275 1.82 -11.32 -10.97
C ARG A 275 0.80 -10.62 -11.87
N SER A 276 -0.28 -10.06 -11.32
CA SER A 276 -1.24 -9.27 -12.10
C SER A 276 -0.64 -7.94 -12.60
N ARG A 277 0.14 -7.23 -11.76
CA ARG A 277 0.89 -6.04 -12.18
C ARG A 277 1.86 -6.32 -13.34
N MET A 278 2.62 -7.42 -13.29
CA MET A 278 3.49 -7.83 -14.40
C MET A 278 2.70 -8.19 -15.67
N LYS A 279 1.58 -8.91 -15.57
CA LYS A 279 0.70 -9.19 -16.73
C LYS A 279 0.20 -7.89 -17.38
N ASN A 280 -0.20 -6.91 -16.56
CA ASN A 280 -0.63 -5.59 -17.05
C ASN A 280 0.52 -4.81 -17.70
N GLN A 281 1.72 -4.78 -17.12
CA GLN A 281 2.90 -4.16 -17.76
C GLN A 281 3.23 -4.81 -19.11
N ARG A 282 3.23 -6.15 -19.20
CA ARG A 282 3.48 -6.89 -20.45
C ARG A 282 2.43 -6.54 -21.52
N SER A 283 1.16 -6.38 -21.14
CA SER A 283 0.10 -5.94 -22.07
C SER A 283 0.30 -4.50 -22.57
N ARG A 284 0.67 -3.56 -21.68
CA ARG A 284 0.98 -2.18 -22.05
C ARG A 284 2.17 -2.10 -23.01
N MET A 285 3.22 -2.89 -22.76
CA MET A 285 4.39 -2.99 -23.63
C MET A 285 4.04 -3.55 -25.03
N LYS A 286 3.20 -4.60 -25.11
CA LYS A 286 2.69 -5.13 -26.40
C LYS A 286 1.91 -4.06 -27.16
N ASN A 287 1.03 -3.32 -26.48
CA ASN A 287 0.26 -2.24 -27.10
C ASN A 287 1.16 -1.09 -27.57
N HIS A 288 2.17 -0.68 -26.80
CA HIS A 288 3.14 0.33 -27.23
C HIS A 288 3.92 -0.12 -28.47
N ARG A 289 4.41 -1.38 -28.50
CA ARG A 289 5.10 -1.96 -29.68
C ARG A 289 4.21 -1.97 -30.93
N SER A 290 2.90 -2.25 -30.79
CA SER A 290 1.95 -2.18 -31.91
C SER A 290 1.73 -0.75 -32.41
N ARG A 291 1.60 0.24 -31.52
CA ARG A 291 1.49 1.66 -31.86
C ARG A 291 2.73 2.16 -32.62
N MET A 292 3.93 1.78 -32.18
CA MET A 292 5.18 2.10 -32.87
C MET A 292 5.24 1.47 -34.28
N LYS A 293 4.82 0.20 -34.44
CA LYS A 293 4.74 -0.44 -35.77
C LYS A 293 3.79 0.33 -36.72
N ASN A 294 2.64 0.78 -36.20
CA ASN A 294 1.65 1.55 -36.96
C ASN A 294 2.12 2.99 -37.28
N GLN A 295 2.88 3.65 -36.40
CA GLN A 295 3.51 4.92 -36.72
C GLN A 295 4.57 4.75 -37.83
N ARG A 296 5.40 3.70 -37.77
CA ARG A 296 6.41 3.41 -38.78
C ARG A 296 5.79 3.13 -40.16
N SER A 297 4.66 2.42 -40.24
CA SER A 297 3.95 2.21 -41.51
C SER A 297 3.31 3.49 -42.04
N ARG A 298 2.66 4.31 -41.19
CA ARG A 298 2.15 5.64 -41.57
C ARG A 298 3.25 6.54 -42.12
N MET A 299 4.42 6.57 -41.48
CA MET A 299 5.58 7.34 -41.94
C MET A 299 6.12 6.84 -43.30
N LYS A 300 6.20 5.52 -43.51
CA LYS A 300 6.58 4.94 -44.82
C LYS A 300 5.59 5.35 -45.92
N ASN A 301 4.29 5.33 -45.63
CA ASN A 301 3.24 5.74 -46.55
C ASN A 301 3.32 7.25 -46.86
N HIS A 302 3.56 8.10 -45.85
CA HIS A 302 3.75 9.54 -46.07
C HIS A 302 4.98 9.83 -46.95
N ARG A 303 6.11 9.14 -46.71
CA ARG A 303 7.33 9.25 -47.55
C ARG A 303 7.07 8.83 -49.00
N SER A 304 6.26 7.80 -49.24
CA SER A 304 5.87 7.39 -50.60
C SER A 304 4.97 8.41 -51.30
N ARG A 305 3.98 8.99 -50.58
CA ARG A 305 3.13 10.07 -51.09
C ARG A 305 3.96 11.30 -51.46
N MET A 306 4.92 11.69 -50.64
CA MET A 306 5.85 12.79 -50.93
C MET A 306 6.73 12.52 -52.17
N LYS A 307 7.23 11.29 -52.35
CA LYS A 307 7.97 10.90 -53.57
C LYS A 307 7.10 11.03 -54.83
N ASN A 308 5.84 10.61 -54.76
CA ASN A 308 4.87 10.72 -55.85
C ASN A 308 4.44 12.17 -56.13
N HIS A 309 4.32 13.02 -55.11
CA HIS A 309 4.06 14.44 -55.31
C HIS A 309 5.25 15.13 -56.00
N ARG A 310 6.49 14.82 -55.59
CA ARG A 310 7.71 15.34 -56.22
C ARG A 310 7.85 14.92 -57.69
N SER A 311 7.47 13.69 -58.06
CA SER A 311 7.48 13.26 -59.46
C SER A 311 6.39 13.94 -60.29
N ARG A 312 5.16 14.10 -59.76
CA ARG A 312 4.09 14.90 -60.38
C ARG A 312 4.53 16.35 -60.64
N MET A 313 5.18 17.00 -59.67
CA MET A 313 5.72 18.36 -59.83
C MET A 313 6.83 18.44 -60.91
N LYS A 314 7.73 17.45 -60.98
CA LYS A 314 8.75 17.36 -62.05
C LYS A 314 8.09 17.25 -63.44
N ASN A 315 7.03 16.46 -63.57
CA ASN A 315 6.27 16.29 -64.80
C ASN A 315 5.46 17.55 -65.18
N HIS A 316 4.87 18.24 -64.20
CA HIS A 316 4.20 19.52 -64.46
C HIS A 316 5.19 20.58 -64.95
N ARG A 317 6.37 20.68 -64.31
CA ARG A 317 7.46 21.59 -64.73
C ARG A 317 7.96 21.29 -66.16
N SER A 318 8.01 20.02 -66.58
CA SER A 318 8.40 19.66 -67.95
C SER A 318 7.32 20.00 -68.98
N ARG A 319 6.03 19.80 -68.66
CA ARG A 319 4.88 20.25 -69.48
C ARG A 319 4.90 21.77 -69.67
N MET A 320 5.09 22.54 -68.59
CA MET A 320 5.19 24.01 -68.67
C MET A 320 6.37 24.47 -69.54
N LYS A 321 7.54 23.81 -69.46
CA LYS A 321 8.67 24.09 -70.37
C LYS A 321 8.29 23.85 -71.85
N LYS A 322 7.61 22.74 -72.17
CA LYS A 322 7.12 22.42 -73.53
C LYS A 322 6.05 23.43 -74.02
N GLN A 323 5.17 23.91 -73.14
CA GLN A 323 4.18 24.94 -73.50
C GLN A 323 4.86 26.28 -73.79
N ARG A 324 5.85 26.68 -72.98
CA ARG A 324 6.64 27.91 -73.21
C ARG A 324 7.39 27.89 -74.54
N SER A 325 7.97 26.76 -74.95
CA SER A 325 8.63 26.65 -76.26
C SER A 325 7.62 26.68 -77.42
N ARG A 326 6.46 26.02 -77.30
CA ARG A 326 5.35 26.12 -78.28
C ARG A 326 4.89 27.58 -78.46
N MET A 327 4.68 28.33 -77.39
CA MET A 327 4.32 29.76 -77.47
C MET A 327 5.41 30.61 -78.11
N LYS A 328 6.70 30.36 -77.82
CA LYS A 328 7.83 31.05 -78.48
C LYS A 328 7.82 30.80 -80.00
N ASN A 329 7.51 29.57 -80.43
CA ASN A 329 7.42 29.19 -81.85
C ASN A 329 6.17 29.76 -82.54
N GLN A 330 5.03 29.86 -81.85
CA GLN A 330 3.85 30.57 -82.38
C GLN A 330 4.15 32.07 -82.55
N ARG A 331 4.81 32.72 -81.58
CA ARG A 331 5.20 34.13 -81.66
C ARG A 331 6.16 34.41 -82.82
N SER A 332 7.11 33.53 -83.11
CA SER A 332 8.00 33.67 -84.29
C SER A 332 7.24 33.45 -85.60
N ARG A 333 6.35 32.45 -85.69
CA ARG A 333 5.45 32.25 -86.85
C ARG A 333 4.58 33.49 -87.12
N MET A 334 3.97 34.09 -86.10
CA MET A 334 3.21 35.34 -86.24
C MET A 334 4.07 36.52 -86.71
N LYS A 335 5.30 36.68 -86.18
CA LYS A 335 6.24 37.72 -86.64
C LYS A 335 6.57 37.55 -88.13
N ASN A 336 6.79 36.31 -88.57
CA ASN A 336 7.06 35.99 -89.97
C ASN A 336 5.84 36.24 -90.87
N HIS A 337 4.62 35.87 -90.43
CA HIS A 337 3.39 36.16 -91.16
C HIS A 337 3.16 37.67 -91.30
N ARG A 338 3.34 38.45 -90.22
CA ARG A 338 3.26 39.93 -90.25
C ARG A 338 4.29 40.55 -91.23
N SER A 339 5.49 39.97 -91.34
CA SER A 339 6.50 40.36 -92.33
C SER A 339 6.06 40.06 -93.77
N ARG A 340 5.51 38.87 -94.04
CA ARG A 340 4.94 38.51 -95.35
C ARG A 340 3.80 39.45 -95.75
N MET A 341 2.86 39.75 -94.84
CA MET A 341 1.78 40.72 -95.08
C MET A 341 2.29 42.12 -95.39
N LYS A 342 3.35 42.61 -94.70
CA LYS A 342 4.00 43.89 -95.05
C LYS A 342 4.57 43.87 -96.48
N LYS A 343 5.25 42.78 -96.89
CA LYS A 343 5.78 42.62 -98.27
C LYS A 343 4.66 42.53 -99.32
N GLN A 344 3.54 41.88 -99.02
CA GLN A 344 2.38 41.84 -99.91
C GLN A 344 1.74 43.23 -100.08
N ARG A 345 1.59 43.99 -98.98
CA ARG A 345 1.08 45.37 -99.01
C ARG A 345 1.95 46.30 -99.85
N SER A 346 3.29 46.17 -99.78
CA SER A 346 4.19 46.97 -100.64
C SER A 346 4.12 46.55 -102.12
N ARG A 347 4.04 45.25 -102.42
CA ARG A 347 3.78 44.75 -103.79
C ARG A 347 2.48 45.31 -104.37
N MET A 348 1.37 45.30 -103.62
CA MET A 348 0.10 45.89 -104.05
C MET A 348 0.20 47.41 -104.27
N LYS A 349 0.92 48.15 -103.40
CA LYS A 349 1.18 49.59 -103.59
C LYS A 349 1.92 49.85 -104.92
N ASN A 350 2.92 49.01 -105.25
CA ASN A 350 3.68 49.11 -106.49
C ASN A 350 2.88 48.70 -107.73
N GLN A 351 1.98 47.70 -107.64
CA GLN A 351 1.04 47.40 -108.72
C GLN A 351 0.07 48.56 -108.96
N ARG A 352 -0.45 49.18 -107.89
CA ARG A 352 -1.35 50.35 -108.00
C ARG A 352 -0.67 51.55 -108.65
N SER A 353 0.62 51.81 -108.35
CA SER A 353 1.37 52.88 -109.04
C SER A 353 1.66 52.54 -110.51
N ARG A 354 2.04 51.29 -110.82
CA ARG A 354 2.18 50.81 -112.21
C ARG A 354 0.87 50.97 -113.01
N MET A 355 -0.28 50.61 -112.44
CA MET A 355 -1.59 50.83 -113.08
C MET A 355 -1.89 52.32 -113.29
N LYS A 356 -1.59 53.20 -112.31
CA LYS A 356 -1.75 54.65 -112.47
C LYS A 356 -0.91 55.20 -113.64
N ASN A 357 0.33 54.72 -113.78
CA ASN A 357 1.23 55.07 -114.88
C ASN A 357 0.78 54.48 -116.23
N HIS A 358 0.23 53.28 -116.26
CA HIS A 358 -0.36 52.72 -117.48
C HIS A 358 -1.60 53.52 -117.91
N ARG A 359 -2.47 53.91 -116.97
CA ARG A 359 -3.65 54.76 -117.24
C ARG A 359 -3.25 56.15 -117.78
N SER A 360 -2.18 56.76 -117.28
CA SER A 360 -1.68 58.04 -117.83
C SER A 360 -1.06 57.87 -119.23
N ARG A 361 -0.28 56.81 -119.47
CA ARG A 361 0.21 56.46 -120.82
C ARG A 361 -0.94 56.25 -121.81
N MET A 362 -2.00 55.55 -121.43
CA MET A 362 -3.20 55.37 -122.26
C MET A 362 -3.95 56.69 -122.52
N LYS A 363 -4.06 57.58 -121.53
CA LYS A 363 -4.62 58.93 -121.72
C LYS A 363 -3.80 59.75 -122.74
N ASN A 364 -2.47 59.66 -122.68
CA ASN A 364 -1.56 60.31 -123.62
C ASN A 364 -1.63 59.69 -125.03
N HIS A 365 -1.72 58.36 -125.15
CA HIS A 365 -1.90 57.70 -126.44
C HIS A 365 -3.24 58.11 -127.08
N ARG A 366 -4.33 58.14 -126.31
CA ARG A 366 -5.65 58.64 -126.76
C ARG A 366 -5.59 60.10 -127.23
N SER A 367 -4.80 60.96 -126.60
CA SER A 367 -4.62 62.36 -127.04
C SER A 367 -3.79 62.46 -128.34
N ARG A 368 -2.74 61.64 -128.50
CA ARG A 368 -1.98 61.52 -129.76
C ARG A 368 -2.88 61.05 -130.91
N MET A 369 -3.69 60.01 -130.70
CA MET A 369 -4.66 59.52 -131.68
C MET A 369 -5.70 60.59 -132.06
N LYS A 370 -6.19 61.40 -131.11
CA LYS A 370 -7.04 62.56 -131.42
C LYS A 370 -6.33 63.58 -132.32
N LYS A 371 -5.06 63.92 -132.04
CA LYS A 371 -4.23 64.82 -132.89
C LYS A 371 -3.95 64.23 -134.29
N GLN A 372 -3.75 62.91 -134.39
CA GLN A 372 -3.56 62.25 -135.68
C GLN A 372 -4.86 62.26 -136.51
N ARG A 373 -6.01 62.00 -135.87
CA ARG A 373 -7.33 62.07 -136.52
C ARG A 373 -7.65 63.48 -137.04
N SER A 374 -7.29 64.54 -136.31
CA SER A 374 -7.46 65.92 -136.81
C SER A 374 -6.50 66.26 -137.95
N ARG A 375 -5.22 65.82 -137.89
CA ARG A 375 -4.28 65.92 -139.02
C ARG A 375 -4.81 65.23 -140.29
N MET A 376 -5.33 64.01 -140.17
CA MET A 376 -5.95 63.31 -141.30
C MET A 376 -7.20 64.03 -141.84
N LYS A 377 -8.05 64.60 -140.97
CA LYS A 377 -9.19 65.42 -141.40
C LYS A 377 -8.73 66.64 -142.23
N ASN A 378 -7.63 67.29 -141.81
CA ASN A 378 -7.03 68.42 -142.52
C ASN A 378 -6.33 68.02 -143.82
N GLN A 379 -5.68 66.85 -143.89
CA GLN A 379 -5.19 66.31 -145.17
C GLN A 379 -6.33 65.99 -146.14
N ARG A 380 -7.43 65.40 -145.64
CA ARG A 380 -8.61 65.08 -146.46
C ARG A 380 -9.28 66.35 -147.02
N SER A 381 -9.35 67.44 -146.25
CA SER A 381 -9.85 68.73 -146.77
C SER A 381 -8.88 69.38 -147.77
N ARG A 382 -7.56 69.34 -147.51
CA ARG A 382 -6.53 69.76 -148.49
C ARG A 382 -6.63 68.99 -149.81
N MET A 383 -6.80 67.66 -149.77
CA MET A 383 -7.02 66.84 -150.97
C MET A 383 -8.33 67.19 -151.68
N LYS A 384 -9.43 67.44 -150.95
CA LYS A 384 -10.70 67.89 -151.56
C LYS A 384 -10.52 69.22 -152.29
N ASN A 385 -9.76 70.16 -151.73
CA ASN A 385 -9.42 71.43 -152.35
C ASN A 385 -8.48 71.26 -153.56
N HIS A 386 -7.49 70.37 -153.48
CA HIS A 386 -6.62 70.07 -154.63
C HIS A 386 -7.43 69.44 -155.79
N ARG A 387 -8.33 68.49 -155.50
CA ARG A 387 -9.23 67.89 -156.48
C ARG A 387 -10.18 68.91 -157.11
N SER A 388 -10.63 69.93 -156.37
CA SER A 388 -11.45 71.02 -156.93
C SER A 388 -10.64 71.98 -157.82
N ARG A 389 -9.38 72.30 -157.45
CA ARG A 389 -8.44 73.03 -158.30
C ARG A 389 -8.17 72.28 -159.61
N MET A 390 -7.88 70.97 -159.54
CA MET A 390 -7.71 70.11 -160.73
C MET A 390 -8.95 70.07 -161.62
N LYS A 391 -10.16 70.03 -161.05
CA LYS A 391 -11.41 70.18 -161.84
C LYS A 391 -11.47 71.54 -162.57
N LYS A 392 -11.15 72.66 -161.89
CA LYS A 392 -11.08 74.00 -162.51
C LYS A 392 -9.98 74.09 -163.59
N GLN A 393 -8.85 73.44 -163.41
CA GLN A 393 -7.77 73.41 -164.41
C GLN A 393 -8.16 72.57 -165.63
N ARG A 394 -8.83 71.43 -165.42
CA ARG A 394 -9.39 70.59 -166.51
C ARG A 394 -10.47 71.31 -167.30
N SER A 395 -11.34 72.11 -166.67
CA SER A 395 -12.31 72.94 -167.40
C SER A 395 -11.65 74.08 -168.16
N ARG A 396 -10.64 74.77 -167.57
CA ARG A 396 -9.80 75.74 -168.30
C ARG A 396 -9.13 75.13 -169.53
N MET A 397 -8.54 73.92 -169.42
CA MET A 397 -7.98 73.21 -170.58
C MET A 397 -9.05 72.85 -171.61
N LYS A 398 -10.27 72.44 -171.20
CA LYS A 398 -11.38 72.17 -172.14
C LYS A 398 -11.78 73.44 -172.91
N ASN A 399 -11.80 74.59 -172.24
CA ASN A 399 -12.05 75.90 -172.86
C ASN A 399 -10.89 76.36 -173.76
N HIS A 400 -9.64 76.08 -173.38
CA HIS A 400 -8.48 76.38 -174.23
C HIS A 400 -8.46 75.47 -175.48
N ARG A 401 -8.77 74.18 -175.35
CA ARG A 401 -8.88 73.22 -176.47
C ARG A 401 -10.00 73.60 -177.44
N SER A 402 -11.14 74.12 -176.96
CA SER A 402 -12.20 74.64 -177.83
C SER A 402 -11.81 75.96 -178.51
N ARG A 403 -11.14 76.89 -177.80
CA ARG A 403 -10.53 78.08 -178.44
C ARG A 403 -9.55 77.70 -179.55
N MET A 404 -8.63 76.75 -179.30
CA MET A 404 -7.71 76.23 -180.32
C MET A 404 -8.44 75.56 -181.49
N LYS A 405 -9.55 74.84 -181.25
CA LYS A 405 -10.37 74.24 -182.31
C LYS A 405 -11.00 75.34 -183.19
N ASN A 406 -11.50 76.42 -182.59
CA ASN A 406 -12.03 77.59 -183.30
C ASN A 406 -10.93 78.37 -184.05
N GLN A 407 -9.73 78.47 -183.49
CA GLN A 407 -8.59 79.12 -184.14
C GLN A 407 -8.09 78.28 -185.34
N ARG A 408 -8.09 76.94 -185.21
CA ARG A 408 -7.74 76.01 -186.30
C ARG A 408 -8.77 76.03 -187.43
N SER A 409 -10.07 76.19 -187.15
CA SER A 409 -11.08 76.40 -188.20
C SER A 409 -10.95 77.78 -188.87
N ARG A 410 -10.66 78.85 -188.11
CA ARG A 410 -10.32 80.17 -188.69
C ARG A 410 -9.11 80.08 -189.63
N MET A 411 -8.04 79.39 -189.22
CA MET A 411 -6.87 79.12 -190.08
C MET A 411 -7.22 78.29 -191.32
N LYS A 412 -8.13 77.31 -191.20
CA LYS A 412 -8.61 76.53 -192.36
C LYS A 412 -9.39 77.40 -193.36
N ASN A 413 -10.15 78.39 -192.88
CA ASN A 413 -10.81 79.41 -193.70
C ASN A 413 -9.82 80.42 -194.33
N GLN A 414 -8.77 80.85 -193.62
CA GLN A 414 -7.68 81.63 -194.22
C GLN A 414 -6.93 80.83 -195.29
N ARG A 415 -6.63 79.56 -195.05
CA ARG A 415 -5.87 78.70 -195.98
C ARG A 415 -6.66 78.39 -197.26
N SER A 416 -7.99 78.30 -197.19
CA SER A 416 -8.86 78.21 -198.37
C SER A 416 -8.93 79.54 -199.13
N ARG A 417 -9.06 80.70 -198.44
CA ARG A 417 -8.92 82.03 -199.06
C ARG A 417 -7.57 82.19 -199.78
N MET A 418 -6.45 81.79 -199.17
CA MET A 418 -5.13 81.81 -199.82
C MET A 418 -5.01 80.81 -200.99
N LYS A 419 -5.67 79.64 -200.95
CA LYS A 419 -5.71 78.72 -202.10
C LYS A 419 -6.42 79.36 -203.31
N ASN A 420 -7.52 80.08 -203.07
CA ASN A 420 -8.22 80.86 -204.11
C ASN A 420 -7.37 82.04 -204.62
N HIS A 421 -6.54 82.65 -203.77
CA HIS A 421 -5.63 83.71 -204.18
C HIS A 421 -4.44 83.16 -205.02
N ARG A 422 -3.87 82.02 -204.62
CA ARG A 422 -2.74 81.38 -205.33
C ARG A 422 -3.14 80.78 -206.69
N SER A 423 -4.41 80.39 -206.87
CA SER A 423 -4.96 79.97 -208.17
C SER A 423 -5.21 81.16 -209.11
N ARG A 424 -5.56 82.35 -208.58
CA ARG A 424 -5.56 83.60 -209.36
C ARG A 424 -4.14 83.99 -209.82
N MET A 425 -3.16 84.02 -208.94
CA MET A 425 -1.78 84.42 -209.30
C MET A 425 -1.13 83.50 -210.34
N LYS A 426 -1.43 82.19 -210.33
CA LYS A 426 -0.91 81.26 -211.34
C LYS A 426 -1.40 81.54 -212.78
N LYS A 427 -2.47 82.31 -212.97
CA LYS A 427 -2.95 82.72 -214.31
C LYS A 427 -2.21 83.93 -214.90
N GLN A 428 -1.39 84.64 -214.13
CA GLN A 428 -0.63 85.82 -214.61
C GLN A 428 0.82 85.50 -215.01
N ARG A 429 1.20 84.22 -215.04
CA ARG A 429 2.56 83.76 -215.33
C ARG A 429 2.71 83.29 -216.79
N SER A 430 1.99 83.94 -217.70
CA SER A 430 1.78 83.51 -219.08
C SER A 430 1.22 84.64 -219.97
N VAL A 431 1.91 85.79 -219.96
CA VAL A 431 2.20 86.66 -221.11
C VAL A 431 3.63 87.14 -220.89
#